data_AF-A0A9D8N0J6-F1
#
_entry.id   AF-A0A9D8N0J6-F1
#
_cell.length_a   1.000
_cell.length_b   1.000
_cell.length_c   1.000
_cell.angle_alpha   90.00
_cell.angle_beta   90.00
_cell.angle_gamma   90.00
#
_symmetry.space_group_name_H-M   'P 1'
#
loop_
_entity.id
_entity.type
_entity.pdbx_description
1 polymer ?
#
loop_
_entity_poly.entity_id
_entity_poly.type
_entity_poly.pdbx_seq_one_letter_code
_entity_poly.pdbx_strand_id
1 'polypeptide(L)'
;MKKRLNQYTMAQFIDIACGDYSSIDAEPAEAKVIAESLIGQYNDTSDPTAARARLYEQKKTLRSKCKIALYSTLLNLVNIYKAYAEVRDILKTTDDADVAELDDEKIGERLELMIKQEVFQKERNEYERSKVKQDSEPTEEEIRCSFDRQTARLMAHFKFSINHDKISASVYANLVNMAIQQQRAQAANNRQIAGK
;
A
#
# COMPACT_ATOMS: atom_id res chain seq x y z
N MET A 1 14.48 -24.24 5.31
CA MET A 1 14.05 -22.88 4.90
C MET A 1 12.57 -22.69 5.19
N LYS A 2 12.25 -21.98 6.26
CA LYS A 2 10.86 -21.62 6.59
C LYS A 2 10.45 -20.45 5.68
N LYS A 3 9.35 -20.59 4.93
CA LYS A 3 8.89 -19.57 3.95
C LYS A 3 7.45 -19.13 4.17
N ARG A 4 6.73 -19.82 5.06
CA ARG A 4 5.30 -19.62 5.28
C ARG A 4 5.07 -19.10 6.69
N LEU A 5 4.12 -18.18 6.82
CA LEU A 5 3.75 -17.57 8.10
C LEU A 5 3.33 -18.58 9.18
N ASN A 6 2.87 -19.77 8.78
CA ASN A 6 2.48 -20.83 9.72
C ASN A 6 3.66 -21.50 10.44
N GLN A 7 4.89 -21.35 9.93
CA GLN A 7 6.10 -21.97 10.46
C GLN A 7 6.79 -21.12 11.53
N TYR A 8 6.31 -19.90 11.75
CA TYR A 8 6.82 -18.94 12.71
C TYR A 8 5.84 -18.75 13.87
N THR A 9 6.40 -18.66 15.07
CA THR A 9 5.64 -18.19 16.24
C THR A 9 5.42 -16.69 16.14
N MET A 10 4.45 -16.16 16.88
CA MET A 10 4.22 -14.72 16.88
C MET A 10 5.43 -13.94 17.43
N ALA A 11 6.11 -14.47 18.46
CA ALA A 11 7.34 -13.88 18.98
C ALA A 11 8.42 -13.74 17.90
N GLN A 12 8.70 -14.83 17.16
CA GLN A 12 9.65 -14.81 16.05
C GLN A 12 9.24 -13.85 14.93
N PHE A 13 7.94 -13.75 14.65
CA PHE A 13 7.44 -12.81 13.66
C PHE A 13 7.57 -11.35 14.10
N ILE A 14 7.37 -11.06 15.40
CA ILE A 14 7.58 -9.71 15.95
C ILE A 14 9.05 -9.31 15.81
N ASP A 15 9.99 -10.21 16.12
CA ASP A 15 11.42 -9.95 15.96
C ASP A 15 11.78 -9.68 14.48
N ILE A 16 11.24 -10.48 13.55
CA ILE A 16 11.37 -10.23 12.10
C ILE A 16 10.80 -8.86 11.70
N ALA A 17 9.65 -8.47 12.27
CA ALA A 17 9.03 -7.18 11.99
C ALA A 17 9.83 -6.00 12.56
N CYS A 18 10.59 -6.20 13.64
CA CYS A 18 11.53 -5.22 14.19
C CYS A 18 12.84 -5.13 13.38
N GLY A 19 13.07 -6.02 12.41
CA GLY A 19 14.29 -6.05 11.60
C GLY A 19 15.35 -7.04 12.09
N ASP A 20 15.06 -7.85 13.10
CA ASP A 20 15.93 -8.95 13.51
C ASP A 20 15.61 -10.21 12.68
N TYR A 21 16.48 -10.49 11.71
CA TYR A 21 16.34 -11.64 10.81
C TYR A 21 17.04 -12.91 11.32
N SER A 22 17.53 -12.94 12.56
CA SER A 22 18.27 -14.08 13.12
C SER A 22 17.47 -15.40 13.13
N SER A 23 16.14 -15.31 13.07
CA SER A 23 15.23 -16.46 12.99
C SER A 23 15.04 -17.03 11.57
N ILE A 24 15.62 -16.38 10.55
CA ILE A 24 15.56 -16.80 9.14
C ILE A 24 16.91 -17.43 8.77
N ASP A 25 16.91 -18.74 8.51
CA ASP A 25 18.06 -19.46 7.98
C ASP A 25 18.30 -19.10 6.50
N ALA A 26 18.84 -17.90 6.22
CA ALA A 26 19.18 -17.41 4.88
C ALA A 26 20.30 -16.35 4.94
N GLU A 27 20.92 -16.04 3.80
CA GLU A 27 21.83 -14.90 3.68
C GLU A 27 21.09 -13.57 3.96
N PRO A 28 21.77 -12.53 4.47
CA PRO A 28 21.12 -11.28 4.91
C PRO A 28 20.27 -10.60 3.82
N ALA A 29 20.69 -10.67 2.56
CA ALA A 29 19.92 -10.13 1.43
C ALA A 29 18.64 -10.94 1.16
N GLU A 30 18.73 -12.27 1.20
CA GLU A 30 17.58 -13.16 1.01
C GLU A 30 16.64 -13.12 2.22
N ALA A 31 17.18 -13.00 3.43
CA ALA A 31 16.43 -12.90 4.67
C ALA A 31 15.51 -11.68 4.68
N LYS A 32 16.00 -10.53 4.18
CA LYS A 32 15.18 -9.32 4.02
C LYS A 32 14.00 -9.54 3.07
N VAL A 33 14.24 -10.17 1.91
CA VAL A 33 13.16 -10.46 0.94
C VAL A 33 12.12 -11.42 1.53
N ILE A 34 12.58 -12.43 2.28
CA ILE A 34 11.70 -13.38 2.97
C ILE A 34 10.89 -12.66 4.06
N ALA A 35 11.53 -11.79 4.84
CA ALA A 35 10.86 -10.98 5.87
C ALA A 35 9.77 -10.08 5.28
N GLU A 36 10.06 -9.37 4.20
CA GLU A 36 9.09 -8.54 3.48
C GLU A 36 7.91 -9.39 2.98
N SER A 37 8.18 -10.59 2.46
CA SER A 37 7.12 -11.53 2.05
C SER A 37 6.26 -12.00 3.22
N LEU A 38 6.87 -12.31 4.37
CA LEU A 38 6.14 -12.74 5.58
C LEU A 38 5.27 -11.62 6.15
N ILE A 39 5.78 -10.38 6.18
CA ILE A 39 5.04 -9.19 6.59
C ILE A 39 3.86 -8.95 5.63
N GLY A 40 4.07 -9.13 4.32
CA GLY A 40 3.00 -9.09 3.32
C GLY A 40 1.90 -10.12 3.60
N GLN A 41 2.28 -11.40 3.78
CA GLN A 41 1.35 -12.48 4.10
C GLN A 41 0.54 -12.22 5.37
N TYR A 42 1.17 -11.69 6.42
CA TYR A 42 0.49 -11.32 7.67
C TYR A 42 -0.53 -10.21 7.42
N ASN A 43 -0.15 -9.16 6.70
CA ASN A 43 -1.02 -8.02 6.40
C ASN A 43 -2.23 -8.42 5.55
N ASP A 44 -2.02 -9.27 4.54
CA ASP A 44 -3.09 -9.76 3.67
C ASP A 44 -4.09 -10.62 4.44
N THR A 45 -3.60 -11.38 5.42
CA THR A 45 -4.44 -12.26 6.24
C THR A 45 -5.18 -11.50 7.35
N SER A 46 -4.50 -10.55 8.02
CA SER A 46 -5.01 -9.84 9.20
C SER A 46 -5.98 -8.71 8.89
N ASP A 47 -5.69 -7.86 7.90
CA ASP A 47 -6.61 -6.83 7.41
C ASP A 47 -6.51 -6.70 5.88
N PRO A 48 -7.20 -7.58 5.12
CA PRO A 48 -7.17 -7.55 3.67
C PRO A 48 -7.69 -6.23 3.10
N THR A 49 -8.55 -5.51 3.83
CA THR A 49 -9.05 -4.21 3.39
C THR A 49 -7.97 -3.14 3.47
N ALA A 50 -7.26 -3.06 4.60
CA ALA A 50 -6.13 -2.13 4.75
C ALA A 50 -4.99 -2.47 3.78
N ALA A 51 -4.69 -3.76 3.57
CA ALA A 51 -3.71 -4.21 2.58
C ALA A 51 -4.08 -3.76 1.16
N ARG A 52 -5.33 -3.97 0.72
CA ARG A 52 -5.83 -3.48 -0.58
C ARG A 52 -5.79 -1.95 -0.70
N ALA A 53 -6.12 -1.22 0.35
CA ALA A 53 -6.05 0.23 0.35
C ALA A 53 -4.61 0.73 0.13
N ARG A 54 -3.62 0.11 0.80
CA ARG A 54 -2.20 0.42 0.58
C ARG A 54 -1.76 0.13 -0.86
N LEU A 55 -2.14 -1.02 -1.41
CA LEU A 55 -1.84 -1.37 -2.81
C LEU A 55 -2.48 -0.39 -3.79
N TYR A 56 -3.72 0.03 -3.55
CA TYR A 56 -4.40 1.02 -4.37
C TYR A 56 -3.67 2.37 -4.36
N GLU A 57 -3.21 2.82 -3.20
CA GLU A 57 -2.43 4.05 -3.06
C GLU A 57 -1.05 3.97 -3.74
N GLN A 58 -0.37 2.83 -3.64
CA GLN A 58 0.88 2.59 -4.39
C GLN A 58 0.63 2.59 -5.89
N LYS A 59 -0.41 1.89 -6.36
CA LYS A 59 -0.85 1.89 -7.76
C LYS A 59 -1.14 3.31 -8.26
N LYS A 60 -1.82 4.13 -7.46
CA LYS A 60 -2.12 5.53 -7.81
C LYS A 60 -0.85 6.35 -7.99
N THR A 61 0.12 6.23 -7.07
CA THR A 61 1.43 6.91 -7.19
C THR A 61 2.19 6.44 -8.43
N LEU A 62 2.22 5.13 -8.68
CA LEU A 62 2.91 4.58 -9.85
C LEU A 62 2.26 5.06 -11.14
N ARG A 63 0.92 5.03 -11.22
CA ARG A 63 0.16 5.53 -12.38
C ARG A 63 0.51 6.98 -12.69
N SER A 64 0.56 7.85 -11.67
CA SER A 64 0.92 9.26 -11.87
C SER A 64 2.37 9.42 -12.38
N LYS A 65 3.33 8.66 -11.83
CA LYS A 65 4.72 8.65 -12.34
C LYS A 65 4.80 8.20 -13.80
N CYS A 66 4.11 7.12 -14.17
CA CYS A 66 4.06 6.62 -15.54
C CYS A 66 3.43 7.65 -16.50
N LYS A 67 2.34 8.31 -16.08
CA LYS A 67 1.70 9.36 -16.87
C LYS A 67 2.62 10.55 -17.13
N ILE A 68 3.32 11.04 -16.10
CA ILE A 68 4.30 12.13 -16.25
C ILE A 68 5.36 11.74 -17.28
N ALA A 69 5.95 10.54 -17.16
CA ALA A 69 6.97 10.07 -18.08
C ALA A 69 6.46 9.92 -19.53
N LEU A 70 5.23 9.39 -19.69
CA LEU A 70 4.57 9.26 -20.98
C LEU A 70 4.34 10.62 -21.63
N TYR A 71 3.66 11.54 -20.92
CA TYR A 71 3.35 12.87 -21.47
C TYR A 71 4.62 13.68 -21.77
N SER A 72 5.66 13.58 -20.95
CA SER A 72 6.96 14.21 -21.24
C SER A 72 7.59 13.66 -22.52
N THR A 73 7.47 12.36 -22.76
CA THR A 73 7.99 11.74 -24.00
C THR A 73 7.16 12.18 -25.21
N LEU A 74 5.83 12.21 -25.09
CA LEU A 74 4.95 12.73 -26.15
C LEU A 74 5.23 14.20 -26.46
N LEU A 75 5.47 15.03 -25.43
CA LEU A 75 5.83 16.43 -25.62
C LEU A 75 7.15 16.57 -26.38
N ASN A 76 8.14 15.73 -26.08
CA ASN A 76 9.40 15.70 -26.84
C ASN A 76 9.18 15.27 -28.30
N LEU A 77 8.30 14.30 -28.57
CA LEU A 77 7.95 13.88 -29.93
C LEU A 77 7.28 15.00 -30.73
N VAL A 78 6.38 15.77 -30.10
CA VAL A 78 5.76 16.94 -30.72
C VAL A 78 6.77 18.05 -30.97
N ASN A 79 7.60 18.38 -29.98
CA ASN A 79 8.51 19.52 -30.05
C ASN A 79 9.69 19.29 -30.98
N ILE A 80 10.28 18.09 -30.98
CA ILE A 80 11.49 17.75 -31.74
C ILE A 80 11.12 17.19 -33.12
N TYR A 81 10.20 16.23 -33.17
CA TYR A 81 9.94 15.44 -34.38
C TYR A 81 8.66 15.82 -35.13
N LYS A 82 7.83 16.72 -34.56
CA LYS A 82 6.54 17.14 -35.14
C LYS A 82 5.64 15.94 -35.50
N ALA A 83 5.76 14.86 -34.73
CA ALA A 83 5.06 13.59 -34.92
C ALA A 83 3.63 13.63 -34.33
N TYR A 84 2.78 14.48 -34.89
CA TYR A 84 1.43 14.74 -34.35
C TYR A 84 0.48 13.55 -34.50
N ALA A 85 0.56 12.81 -35.62
CA ALA A 85 -0.30 11.66 -35.87
C ALA A 85 -0.04 10.52 -34.88
N GLU A 86 1.24 10.20 -34.64
CA GLU A 86 1.66 9.15 -33.71
C GLU A 86 1.29 9.50 -32.27
N VAL A 87 1.44 10.77 -31.89
CA VAL A 87 1.05 11.26 -30.57
C VAL A 87 -0.46 11.16 -30.37
N ARG A 88 -1.28 11.48 -31.37
CA ARG A 88 -2.74 11.32 -31.31
C ARG A 88 -3.14 9.86 -31.14
N ASP A 89 -2.49 8.94 -31.84
CA ASP A 89 -2.82 7.51 -31.74
C ASP A 89 -2.45 6.92 -30.37
N ILE A 90 -1.32 7.35 -29.79
CA ILE A 90 -0.97 6.99 -28.41
C ILE A 90 -1.99 7.58 -27.43
N LEU A 91 -2.40 8.85 -27.61
CA LEU A 91 -3.36 9.52 -26.75
C LEU A 91 -4.76 8.89 -26.80
N LYS A 92 -5.22 8.42 -27.97
CA LYS A 92 -6.47 7.65 -28.15
C LYS A 92 -6.44 6.31 -27.41
N THR A 93 -5.26 5.71 -27.26
CA THR A 93 -5.09 4.44 -26.56
C THR A 93 -5.13 4.61 -25.03
N THR A 94 -4.84 5.81 -24.55
CA THR A 94 -5.01 6.21 -23.15
C THR A 94 -6.42 6.76 -22.88
N ASP A 95 -6.83 6.83 -21.61
CA ASP A 95 -8.11 7.45 -21.13
C ASP A 95 -8.24 8.96 -21.47
N ASP A 96 -7.41 9.51 -22.36
CA ASP A 96 -7.25 10.94 -22.67
C ASP A 96 -7.66 11.25 -24.13
N ALA A 97 -8.66 10.54 -24.65
CA ALA A 97 -9.11 10.62 -26.05
C ALA A 97 -9.53 12.04 -26.48
N ASP A 98 -10.05 12.87 -25.55
CA ASP A 98 -10.44 14.27 -25.80
C ASP A 98 -9.27 15.14 -26.29
N VAL A 99 -8.03 14.74 -26.02
CA VAL A 99 -6.82 15.45 -26.45
C VAL A 99 -6.43 15.09 -27.89
N ALA A 100 -6.84 13.92 -28.36
CA ALA A 100 -6.50 13.44 -29.70
C ALA A 100 -7.29 14.12 -30.82
N GLU A 101 -8.34 14.89 -30.50
CA GLU A 101 -9.13 15.68 -31.45
C GLU A 101 -8.74 17.17 -31.50
N LEU A 102 -7.80 17.62 -30.65
CA LEU A 102 -7.35 19.02 -30.62
C LEU A 102 -6.53 19.39 -31.86
N ASP A 103 -6.37 20.68 -32.16
CA ASP A 103 -5.51 21.12 -33.26
C ASP A 103 -4.02 20.86 -32.99
N ASP A 104 -3.20 20.71 -34.04
CA ASP A 104 -1.76 20.37 -33.93
C ASP A 104 -0.99 21.39 -33.06
N GLU A 105 -1.35 22.67 -33.18
CA GLU A 105 -0.76 23.74 -32.36
C GLU A 105 -1.13 23.64 -30.88
N LYS A 106 -2.28 23.04 -30.56
CA LYS A 106 -2.82 22.95 -29.19
C LYS A 106 -2.43 21.68 -28.46
N ILE A 107 -1.97 20.64 -29.18
CA ILE A 107 -1.51 19.39 -28.56
C ILE A 107 -0.33 19.64 -27.62
N GLY A 108 0.64 20.47 -28.03
CA GLY A 108 1.82 20.78 -27.22
C GLY A 108 1.44 21.46 -25.90
N GLU A 109 0.64 22.54 -25.97
CA GLU A 109 0.16 23.27 -24.78
C GLU A 109 -0.67 22.37 -23.85
N ARG A 110 -1.49 21.48 -24.43
CA ARG A 110 -2.31 20.55 -23.66
C ARG A 110 -1.47 19.51 -22.93
N LEU A 111 -0.46 18.94 -23.58
CA LEU A 111 0.48 18.00 -22.97
C LEU A 111 1.23 18.65 -21.80
N GLU A 112 1.69 19.90 -21.96
CA GLU A 112 2.32 20.65 -20.87
C GLU A 112 1.37 20.84 -19.68
N LEU A 113 0.11 21.16 -19.95
CA LEU A 113 -0.89 21.33 -18.92
C LEU A 113 -1.19 20.00 -18.20
N MET A 114 -1.26 18.88 -18.93
CA MET A 114 -1.43 17.55 -18.33
C MET A 114 -0.25 17.15 -17.45
N ILE A 115 0.98 17.46 -17.87
CA ILE A 115 2.18 17.26 -17.03
C ILE A 115 2.06 18.10 -15.75
N LYS A 116 1.73 19.39 -15.86
CA LYS A 116 1.58 20.28 -14.70
C LYS A 116 0.50 19.78 -13.74
N GLN A 117 -0.63 19.29 -14.25
CA GLN A 117 -1.71 18.71 -13.43
C GLN A 117 -1.25 17.46 -12.68
N GLU A 118 -0.59 16.52 -13.36
CA GLU A 118 -0.11 15.29 -12.73
C GLU A 118 1.01 15.57 -11.71
N VAL A 119 1.92 16.50 -12.00
CA VAL A 119 2.95 16.96 -11.05
C VAL A 119 2.32 17.59 -9.81
N PHE A 120 1.36 18.50 -9.99
CA PHE A 120 0.65 19.11 -8.87
C PHE A 120 -0.07 18.07 -8.00
N GLN A 121 -0.75 17.10 -8.64
CA GLN A 121 -1.42 16.02 -7.92
C GLN A 121 -0.43 15.15 -7.16
N LYS A 122 0.74 14.84 -7.76
CA LYS A 122 1.80 14.10 -7.11
C LYS A 122 2.34 14.86 -5.89
N GLU A 123 2.69 16.14 -6.02
CA GLU A 123 3.18 16.99 -4.94
C GLU A 123 2.18 17.12 -3.81
N ARG A 124 0.89 17.33 -4.14
CA ARG A 124 -0.19 17.37 -3.16
C ARG A 124 -0.29 16.04 -2.39
N ASN A 125 -0.25 14.91 -3.09
CA ASN A 125 -0.30 13.60 -2.45
C ASN A 125 0.97 13.33 -1.59
N GLU A 126 2.13 13.82 -2.00
CA GLU A 126 3.38 13.73 -1.24
C GLU A 126 3.34 14.62 0.01
N TYR A 127 2.75 15.80 -0.07
CA TYR A 127 2.52 16.70 1.06
C TYR A 127 1.52 16.12 2.09
N GLU A 128 0.41 15.53 1.63
CA GLU A 128 -0.49 14.81 2.54
C GLU A 128 0.20 13.61 3.19
N ARG A 129 1.09 12.92 2.47
CA ARG A 129 1.91 11.84 3.04
C ARG A 129 2.93 12.36 4.04
N SER A 130 3.53 13.54 3.84
CA SER A 130 4.51 14.08 4.78
C SER A 130 3.87 14.52 6.09
N LYS A 131 2.61 14.97 6.07
CA LYS A 131 1.83 15.20 7.30
C LYS A 131 1.59 13.93 8.12
N VAL A 132 1.41 12.79 7.45
CA VAL A 132 1.24 11.48 8.11
C VAL A 132 2.59 10.86 8.51
N LYS A 133 3.65 11.12 7.74
CA LYS A 133 5.03 10.64 7.96
C LYS A 133 5.87 11.57 8.85
N GLN A 134 5.25 12.52 9.55
CA GLN A 134 6.01 13.38 10.46
C GLN A 134 6.50 12.61 11.70
N ASP A 135 5.92 11.42 11.95
CA ASP A 135 6.52 10.40 12.80
C ASP A 135 7.59 9.65 11.99
N SER A 136 8.81 9.61 12.52
CA SER A 136 9.95 8.82 12.05
C SER A 136 9.57 7.38 11.67
N GLU A 137 10.45 6.67 10.93
CA GLU A 137 10.29 5.22 10.80
C GLU A 137 10.04 4.62 12.19
N PRO A 138 9.01 3.77 12.35
CA PRO A 138 8.58 3.35 13.66
C PRO A 138 9.73 2.63 14.35
N THR A 139 10.06 3.08 15.56
CA THR A 139 11.12 2.46 16.36
C THR A 139 10.75 1.01 16.66
N GLU A 140 11.72 0.13 16.88
CA GLU A 140 11.46 -1.27 17.24
C GLU A 140 10.46 -1.40 18.40
N GLU A 141 10.55 -0.52 19.39
CA GLU A 141 9.64 -0.44 20.53
C GLU A 141 8.21 -0.09 20.11
N GLU A 142 8.02 0.81 19.15
CA GLU A 142 6.70 1.21 18.65
C GLU A 142 6.03 0.07 17.88
N ILE A 143 6.83 -0.71 17.14
CA ILE A 143 6.40 -1.92 16.44
C ILE A 143 5.93 -2.96 17.46
N ARG A 144 6.74 -3.25 18.50
CA ARG A 144 6.36 -4.18 19.58
C ARG A 144 5.09 -3.71 20.30
N CYS A 145 5.03 -2.42 20.68
CA CYS A 145 3.85 -1.81 21.29
C CYS A 145 2.59 -1.90 20.41
N SER A 146 2.74 -1.87 19.08
CA SER A 146 1.62 -2.08 18.16
C SER A 146 1.07 -3.50 18.24
N PHE A 147 1.94 -4.51 18.31
CA PHE A 147 1.54 -5.90 18.48
C PHE A 147 0.97 -6.19 19.87
N ASP A 148 1.49 -5.55 20.92
CA ASP A 148 0.93 -5.64 22.27
C ASP A 148 -0.47 -5.04 22.34
N ARG A 149 -0.68 -3.87 21.73
CA ARG A 149 -2.01 -3.25 21.59
C ARG A 149 -2.99 -4.16 20.85
N GLN A 150 -2.54 -4.78 19.76
CA GLN A 150 -3.36 -5.76 19.03
C GLN A 150 -3.70 -6.97 19.91
N THR A 151 -2.72 -7.47 20.66
CA THR A 151 -2.90 -8.63 21.55
C THR A 151 -3.88 -8.32 22.67
N ALA A 152 -3.72 -7.18 23.34
CA ALA A 152 -4.62 -6.73 24.39
C ALA A 152 -6.06 -6.59 23.88
N ARG A 153 -6.23 -6.05 22.65
CA ARG A 153 -7.55 -5.97 22.00
C ARG A 153 -8.16 -7.34 21.76
N LEU A 154 -7.37 -8.31 21.27
CA LEU A 154 -7.84 -9.68 21.05
C LEU A 154 -8.21 -10.37 22.35
N MET A 155 -7.37 -10.26 23.38
CA MET A 155 -7.62 -10.82 24.71
C MET A 155 -8.90 -10.23 25.33
N ALA A 156 -9.09 -8.91 25.22
CA ALA A 156 -10.29 -8.24 25.71
C ALA A 156 -11.55 -8.68 24.95
N HIS A 157 -11.44 -8.86 23.63
CA HIS A 157 -12.56 -9.21 22.78
C HIS A 157 -12.99 -10.67 22.93
N PHE A 158 -12.04 -11.61 22.89
CA PHE A 158 -12.34 -13.05 22.91
C PHE A 158 -12.23 -13.69 24.30
N LYS A 159 -11.74 -12.96 25.30
CA LYS A 159 -11.63 -13.41 26.71
C LYS A 159 -10.78 -14.66 26.91
N PHE A 160 -9.71 -14.82 26.12
CA PHE A 160 -8.68 -15.84 26.33
C PHE A 160 -7.28 -15.22 26.32
N SER A 161 -6.33 -15.89 26.97
CA SER A 161 -4.92 -15.45 26.98
C SER A 161 -4.19 -15.93 25.73
N ILE A 162 -3.48 -15.03 25.09
CA ILE A 162 -2.58 -15.31 23.96
C ILE A 162 -1.16 -15.36 24.49
N ASN A 163 -0.43 -16.43 24.15
CA ASN A 163 1.00 -16.54 24.39
C ASN A 163 1.73 -16.49 23.03
N HIS A 164 2.59 -15.48 22.84
CA HIS A 164 3.28 -15.23 21.57
C HIS A 164 4.31 -16.30 21.20
N ASP A 165 4.89 -17.00 22.17
CA ASP A 165 5.88 -18.06 21.93
C ASP A 165 5.24 -19.34 21.39
N LYS A 166 3.95 -19.54 21.68
CA LYS A 166 3.22 -20.77 21.34
C LYS A 166 2.29 -20.62 20.14
N ILE A 167 1.73 -19.43 19.94
CA ILE A 167 0.79 -19.21 18.84
C ILE A 167 1.53 -19.01 17.51
N SER A 168 1.03 -19.66 16.47
CA SER A 168 1.52 -19.41 15.10
C SER A 168 1.09 -18.01 14.64
N ALA A 169 1.99 -17.29 13.98
CA ALA A 169 1.71 -15.96 13.42
C ALA A 169 0.52 -15.99 12.44
N SER A 170 0.33 -17.10 11.72
CA SER A 170 -0.82 -17.30 10.82
C SER A 170 -2.16 -17.39 11.54
N VAL A 171 -2.20 -18.09 12.68
CA VAL A 171 -3.41 -18.22 13.51
C VAL A 171 -3.73 -16.87 14.15
N TYR A 172 -2.69 -16.17 14.65
CA TYR A 172 -2.85 -14.83 15.18
C TYR A 172 -3.43 -13.86 14.14
N ALA A 173 -2.90 -13.86 12.91
CA ALA A 173 -3.43 -13.01 11.82
C ALA A 173 -4.92 -13.29 11.54
N ASN A 174 -5.33 -14.56 11.51
CA ASN A 174 -6.73 -14.92 11.34
C ASN A 174 -7.62 -14.45 12.50
N LEU A 175 -7.14 -14.51 13.74
CA LEU A 175 -7.86 -13.98 14.90
C LEU A 175 -8.06 -12.47 14.81
N VAL A 176 -7.04 -11.74 14.35
CA VAL A 176 -7.13 -10.30 14.08
C VAL A 176 -8.20 -10.01 13.05
N ASN A 177 -8.19 -10.72 11.91
CA ASN A 177 -9.18 -10.55 10.86
C ASN A 177 -10.61 -10.81 11.37
N MET A 178 -10.80 -11.90 12.12
CA MET A 178 -12.10 -12.24 12.70
C MET A 178 -12.60 -11.14 13.65
N ALA A 179 -11.74 -10.60 14.52
CA ALA A 179 -12.10 -9.50 15.40
C ALA A 179 -12.48 -8.23 14.61
N ILE A 180 -11.73 -7.89 13.57
CA ILE A 180 -12.02 -6.73 12.71
C ILE A 180 -13.37 -6.90 12.01
N GLN A 181 -13.65 -8.07 11.44
CA GLN A 181 -14.92 -8.34 10.77
C GLN A 181 -16.11 -8.22 11.72
N GLN A 182 -16.01 -8.78 12.93
CA GLN A 182 -17.08 -8.71 13.92
C GLN A 182 -17.33 -7.27 14.38
N GLN A 183 -16.28 -6.47 14.60
CA GLN A 183 -16.43 -5.07 14.95
C GLN A 183 -17.04 -4.23 13.82
N ARG A 184 -16.66 -4.49 12.56
CA ARG A 184 -17.27 -3.83 11.40
C ARG A 184 -18.76 -4.19 11.27
N ALA A 185 -19.12 -5.46 11.50
CA ALA A 185 -20.52 -5.89 11.51
C ALA A 185 -21.34 -5.22 12.63
N GLN A 186 -20.78 -5.12 13.84
CA GLN A 186 -21.41 -4.40 14.96
C GLN A 186 -21.59 -2.91 14.66
N ALA A 187 -20.57 -2.25 14.10
CA ALA A 187 -20.64 -0.84 13.71
C ALA A 187 -21.68 -0.60 12.61
N ALA A 188 -21.80 -1.50 11.65
CA ALA A 188 -22.83 -1.42 10.61
C ALA A 188 -24.25 -1.55 11.19
N ASN A 189 -24.44 -2.48 12.13
CA ASN A 189 -25.73 -2.68 12.80
C ASN A 189 -26.13 -1.45 13.64
N ASN A 190 -25.19 -0.89 14.41
CA ASN A 190 -25.44 0.31 15.22
C ASN A 190 -25.82 1.54 14.38
N ARG A 191 -25.24 1.68 13.17
CA ARG A 191 -25.60 2.76 12.24
C ARG A 191 -27.01 2.61 11.65
N GLN A 192 -27.47 1.38 11.42
CA GLN A 192 -28.83 1.14 10.94
C GLN A 192 -29.90 1.41 12.02
N ILE A 193 -29.54 1.22 13.29
CA ILE A 193 -30.43 1.51 14.43
C ILE A 193 -30.49 3.02 14.71
N ALA A 194 -29.38 3.75 14.58
CA ALA A 194 -29.33 5.19 14.81
C ALA A 194 -29.91 6.04 13.65
N GLY A 195 -30.14 5.45 12.48
CA GLY A 195 -30.78 6.10 11.33
C GLY A 195 -32.30 5.86 11.22
N LYS A 196 -32.89 5.20 12.23
CA LYS A 196 -34.34 5.05 12.41
C LYS A 196 -34.79 5.90 13.60
#